data_AF-A0A0C1MZI0-F1
#
_entry.id   AF-A0A0C1MZI0-F1
#
_cell.length_a   1.000
_cell.length_b   1.000
_cell.length_c   1.000
_cell.angle_alpha   90.00
_cell.angle_beta   90.00
_cell.angle_gamma   90.00
#
_symmetry.space_group_name_H-M   'P 1'
#
loop_
_entity.id
_entity.type
_entity.pdbx_description
1 polymer ?
#
loop_
_entity_poly.entity_id
_entity_poly.type
_entity_poly.pdbx_seq_one_letter_code
_entity_poly.pdbx_strand_id
1 'polypeptide(L)'
;MDANAQQLQPFDDVPDTTSSTPVAAIEGTKPNQPLLPPANKSQDKWQQIGEQVSQVLADLPDNIGKVFNQYRQLIITLVLIASAIVTGRVFLAILDAINDIPLLYPIFELIGISYTTWFVFRYLLTKATRQELVAQIQSIKNDILGTQDS
;
A
#
# COMPACT_ATOMS: atom_id res chain seq x y z
N MET A 1 57.71 -23.66 -57.86
CA MET A 1 58.23 -22.30 -58.17
C MET A 1 57.63 -21.90 -59.50
N ASP A 2 57.57 -20.58 -59.79
CA ASP A 2 56.89 -19.97 -60.94
C ASP A 2 55.34 -20.13 -60.89
N ALA A 3 54.46 -19.26 -61.38
CA ALA A 3 54.42 -17.81 -61.62
C ALA A 3 52.91 -17.39 -61.50
N ASN A 4 52.39 -16.17 -61.67
CA ASN A 4 52.85 -14.82 -62.09
C ASN A 4 51.94 -13.75 -61.41
N ALA A 5 52.21 -12.45 -61.57
CA ALA A 5 51.23 -11.38 -61.31
C ALA A 5 50.36 -11.07 -62.55
N GLN A 6 49.21 -10.38 -62.38
CA GLN A 6 48.80 -9.21 -63.20
C GLN A 6 47.39 -8.68 -62.85
N GLN A 7 47.29 -7.36 -62.75
CA GLN A 7 46.10 -6.52 -62.57
C GLN A 7 45.66 -5.95 -63.92
N LEU A 8 44.35 -5.80 -64.20
CA LEU A 8 43.82 -4.86 -65.20
C LEU A 8 42.43 -4.27 -64.81
N GLN A 9 42.29 -2.95 -64.94
CA GLN A 9 41.03 -2.18 -65.07
C GLN A 9 41.00 -1.57 -66.50
N PRO A 10 39.83 -1.22 -67.08
CA PRO A 10 39.44 0.21 -67.28
C PRO A 10 37.92 0.49 -67.06
N PHE A 11 37.42 1.71 -66.74
CA PHE A 11 37.12 2.92 -67.59
C PHE A 11 36.18 2.61 -68.79
N ASP A 12 35.13 3.37 -69.19
CA ASP A 12 34.56 4.73 -68.92
C ASP A 12 32.99 4.65 -68.83
N ASP A 13 32.16 5.66 -68.50
CA ASP A 13 31.77 6.85 -69.31
C ASP A 13 30.85 7.86 -68.53
N VAL A 14 30.71 9.10 -69.02
CA VAL A 14 30.12 10.33 -68.37
C VAL A 14 29.28 11.08 -69.45
N PRO A 15 28.11 11.76 -69.22
CA PRO A 15 27.98 12.97 -68.38
C PRO A 15 26.60 13.30 -67.71
N ASP A 16 26.61 14.37 -66.91
CA ASP A 16 25.45 15.08 -66.33
C ASP A 16 24.49 15.71 -67.37
N THR A 17 23.22 15.94 -67.00
CA THR A 17 22.65 17.31 -66.82
C THR A 17 21.16 17.37 -66.41
N THR A 18 20.87 18.41 -65.63
CA THR A 18 19.59 18.95 -65.14
C THR A 18 18.39 19.02 -66.13
N SER A 19 17.16 18.79 -65.63
CA SER A 19 15.95 19.60 -65.96
C SER A 19 14.73 19.31 -65.08
N SER A 20 13.78 20.26 -65.03
CA SER A 20 12.72 20.38 -64.02
C SER A 20 11.29 20.38 -64.59
N THR A 21 10.28 20.28 -63.69
CA THR A 21 8.90 20.82 -63.82
C THR A 21 7.84 19.93 -64.56
N PRO A 22 6.51 20.22 -64.54
CA PRO A 22 5.57 19.38 -63.77
C PRO A 22 4.30 18.91 -64.51
N VAL A 23 3.60 17.91 -63.96
CA VAL A 23 2.17 17.59 -64.20
C VAL A 23 1.64 16.81 -62.98
N ALA A 24 0.39 16.84 -62.56
CA ALA A 24 -0.79 17.68 -62.74
C ALA A 24 -1.84 17.08 -61.76
N ALA A 25 -2.86 17.85 -61.38
CA ALA A 25 -3.83 17.50 -60.33
C ALA A 25 -4.46 16.08 -60.44
N ILE A 26 -4.61 15.42 -59.29
CA ILE A 26 -5.67 14.44 -59.06
C ILE A 26 -6.54 14.94 -57.91
N GLU A 27 -7.62 15.64 -58.23
CA GLU A 27 -8.69 15.89 -57.26
C GLU A 27 -9.45 14.58 -57.00
N GLY A 28 -9.31 14.05 -55.79
CA GLY A 28 -9.87 12.77 -55.34
C GLY A 28 -10.44 12.85 -53.94
N THR A 29 -11.59 13.51 -53.80
CA THR A 29 -12.24 13.87 -52.53
C THR A 29 -12.60 12.67 -51.63
N LYS A 30 -11.82 12.43 -50.55
CA LYS A 30 -12.25 12.19 -49.14
C LYS A 30 -11.21 11.44 -48.29
N PRO A 31 -10.73 12.05 -47.20
CA PRO A 31 -10.23 11.31 -46.04
C PRO A 31 -11.10 11.60 -44.81
N ASN A 32 -12.17 10.83 -44.62
CA ASN A 32 -12.78 10.67 -43.29
C ASN A 32 -11.92 9.69 -42.46
N GLN A 33 -10.66 10.06 -42.22
CA GLN A 33 -9.83 9.44 -41.20
C GLN A 33 -9.80 10.36 -39.99
N PRO A 34 -10.02 9.86 -38.77
CA PRO A 34 -9.73 10.63 -37.56
C PRO A 34 -8.23 10.94 -37.55
N LEU A 35 -7.86 12.16 -37.93
CA LEU A 35 -6.50 12.64 -37.71
C LEU A 35 -6.24 12.53 -36.21
N LEU A 36 -5.08 11.95 -35.86
CA LEU A 36 -4.63 11.81 -34.49
C LEU A 36 -4.83 13.16 -33.77
N PRO A 37 -5.37 13.17 -32.53
CA PRO A 37 -5.60 14.42 -31.82
C PRO A 37 -4.28 15.21 -31.77
N PRO A 38 -4.28 16.50 -32.14
CA PRO A 38 -3.04 17.25 -32.27
C PRO A 38 -2.25 17.24 -30.96
N ALA A 39 -0.93 17.16 -31.06
CA ALA A 39 -0.04 16.84 -29.94
C ALA A 39 -0.11 17.87 -28.79
N ASN A 40 -0.62 19.08 -29.03
CA ASN A 40 -0.92 20.04 -27.98
C ASN A 40 -1.92 19.50 -26.94
N LYS A 41 -2.97 18.79 -27.39
CA LYS A 41 -4.04 18.30 -26.51
C LYS A 41 -3.58 17.35 -25.41
N SER A 42 -2.48 16.61 -25.58
CA SER A 42 -1.95 15.76 -24.51
C SER A 42 -1.22 16.57 -23.44
N GLN A 43 -0.51 17.62 -23.84
CA GLN A 43 0.19 18.53 -22.93
C GLN A 43 -0.81 19.39 -22.13
N ASP A 44 -1.84 19.92 -22.80
CA ASP A 44 -2.97 20.61 -22.17
C ASP A 44 -3.68 19.70 -21.14
N LYS A 45 -3.83 18.41 -21.47
CA LYS A 45 -4.46 17.41 -20.59
C LYS A 45 -3.64 17.12 -19.34
N TRP A 46 -2.31 17.05 -19.43
CA TRP A 46 -1.44 16.89 -18.26
C TRP A 46 -1.46 18.12 -17.35
N GLN A 47 -1.58 19.31 -17.92
CA GLN A 47 -1.77 20.55 -17.15
C GLN A 47 -3.13 20.55 -16.43
N GLN A 48 -4.23 20.18 -17.10
CA GLN A 48 -5.54 20.00 -16.45
C GLN A 48 -5.53 18.96 -15.33
N ILE A 49 -4.85 17.81 -15.51
CA ILE A 49 -4.71 16.80 -14.46
C ILE A 49 -3.90 17.38 -13.28
N GLY A 50 -2.83 18.13 -13.55
CA GLY A 50 -2.03 18.81 -12.54
C GLY A 50 -2.82 19.85 -11.74
N GLU A 51 -3.63 20.68 -12.39
CA GLU A 51 -4.50 21.67 -11.73
C GLU A 51 -5.62 21.02 -10.91
N GLN A 52 -6.27 19.98 -11.44
CA GLN A 52 -7.30 19.23 -10.71
C GLN A 52 -6.73 18.53 -9.48
N VAL A 53 -5.56 17.88 -9.62
CA VAL A 53 -4.86 17.28 -8.47
C VAL A 53 -4.41 18.36 -7.49
N SER A 54 -3.92 19.51 -7.95
CA SER A 54 -3.52 20.63 -7.09
C SER A 54 -4.68 21.18 -6.26
N GLN A 55 -5.87 21.37 -6.86
CA GLN A 55 -7.08 21.78 -6.13
C GLN A 55 -7.51 20.71 -5.11
N VAL A 56 -7.58 19.44 -5.53
CA VAL A 56 -7.91 18.33 -4.62
C VAL A 56 -6.89 18.18 -3.50
N LEU A 57 -5.61 18.50 -3.75
CA LEU A 57 -4.53 18.45 -2.76
C LEU A 57 -4.54 19.66 -1.81
N ALA A 58 -4.96 20.84 -2.28
CA ALA A 58 -5.19 22.02 -1.44
C ALA A 58 -6.40 21.83 -0.52
N ASP A 59 -7.49 21.26 -1.04
CA ASP A 59 -8.71 20.96 -0.27
C ASP A 59 -8.60 19.62 0.50
N LEU A 60 -7.49 18.87 0.37
CA LEU A 60 -7.33 17.53 0.94
C LEU A 60 -7.56 17.46 2.47
N PRO A 61 -6.98 18.35 3.32
CA PRO A 61 -7.21 18.28 4.77
C PRO A 61 -8.69 18.50 5.13
N ASP A 62 -9.36 19.47 4.50
CA ASP A 62 -10.78 19.76 4.76
C ASP A 62 -11.69 18.65 4.23
N ASN A 63 -11.42 18.13 3.02
CA ASN A 63 -12.19 17.05 2.43
C ASN A 63 -12.02 15.72 3.19
N ILE A 64 -10.80 15.37 3.62
CA ILE A 64 -10.55 14.20 4.47
C ILE A 64 -11.27 14.37 5.82
N GLY A 65 -11.19 15.54 6.44
CA GLY A 65 -11.91 15.84 7.69
C GLY A 65 -13.42 15.67 7.53
N LYS A 66 -13.99 16.19 6.45
CA LYS A 66 -15.44 16.12 6.15
C LYS A 66 -15.91 14.70 5.86
N VAL A 67 -15.16 13.93 5.05
CA VAL A 67 -15.46 12.51 4.78
C VAL A 67 -15.30 11.68 6.05
N PHE A 68 -14.22 11.87 6.81
CA PHE A 68 -14.00 11.14 8.05
C PHE A 68 -15.11 11.42 9.07
N ASN A 69 -15.54 12.68 9.22
CA ASN A 69 -16.59 13.02 10.19
C ASN A 69 -17.98 12.56 9.74
N GLN A 70 -18.30 12.68 8.44
CA GLN A 70 -19.57 12.23 7.85
C GLN A 70 -19.76 10.70 7.94
N TYR A 71 -18.69 9.93 7.71
CA TYR A 71 -18.72 8.47 7.73
C TYR A 71 -18.07 7.88 8.98
N ARG A 72 -17.85 8.68 10.04
CA ARG A 72 -17.03 8.33 11.21
C ARG A 72 -17.36 6.97 11.82
N GLN A 73 -18.65 6.70 12.01
CA GLN A 73 -19.13 5.44 12.59
C GLN A 73 -18.87 4.24 11.67
N LEU A 74 -19.05 4.39 10.36
CA LEU A 74 -18.78 3.34 9.37
C LEU A 74 -17.27 3.10 9.20
N ILE A 75 -16.47 4.17 9.12
CA ILE A 75 -15.00 4.09 9.02
C ILE A 75 -14.42 3.43 10.27
N ILE A 76 -14.81 3.86 11.47
CA ILE A 76 -14.37 3.23 12.73
C ILE A 76 -14.78 1.76 12.76
N THR A 77 -16.00 1.40 12.35
CA THR A 77 -16.46 0.01 12.31
C THR A 77 -15.64 -0.83 11.32
N LEU A 78 -15.38 -0.32 10.13
CA LEU A 78 -14.58 -1.00 9.11
C LEU A 78 -13.12 -1.17 9.54
N VAL A 79 -12.54 -0.13 10.14
CA VAL A 79 -11.19 -0.17 10.74
C VAL A 79 -11.13 -1.16 11.91
N LEU A 80 -12.16 -1.24 12.75
CA LEU A 80 -12.25 -2.24 13.82
C LEU A 80 -12.30 -3.66 13.26
N ILE A 81 -13.11 -3.92 12.24
CA ILE A 81 -13.20 -5.24 11.60
C ILE A 81 -11.87 -5.61 10.94
N ALA A 82 -11.27 -4.71 10.16
CA ALA A 82 -9.98 -4.92 9.53
C ALA A 82 -8.86 -5.14 10.57
N SER A 83 -8.84 -4.34 11.63
CA SER A 83 -7.92 -4.47 12.76
C SER A 83 -8.10 -5.82 13.45
N ALA A 84 -9.33 -6.24 13.77
CA ALA A 84 -9.61 -7.54 14.37
C ALA A 84 -9.11 -8.71 13.50
N ILE A 85 -9.26 -8.63 12.18
CA ILE A 85 -8.73 -9.64 11.24
C ILE A 85 -7.20 -9.66 11.27
N VAL A 86 -6.54 -8.50 11.21
CA VAL A 86 -5.08 -8.38 11.26
C VAL A 86 -4.52 -8.85 12.60
N THR A 87 -5.10 -8.40 13.72
CA THR A 87 -4.77 -8.84 15.07
C THR A 87 -4.97 -10.35 15.22
N GLY A 88 -6.07 -10.91 14.71
CA GLY A 88 -6.29 -12.36 14.69
C GLY A 88 -5.22 -13.12 13.90
N ARG A 89 -4.80 -12.61 12.74
CA ARG A 89 -3.70 -13.19 11.95
C ARG A 89 -2.36 -13.12 12.67
N VAL A 90 -2.04 -11.98 13.29
CA VAL A 90 -0.81 -11.82 14.08
C VAL A 90 -0.82 -12.71 15.31
N PHE A 91 -1.96 -12.82 16.01
CA PHE A 91 -2.11 -13.71 17.17
C PHE A 91 -1.93 -15.19 16.79
N LEU A 92 -2.54 -15.63 15.69
CA LEU A 92 -2.33 -16.99 15.16
C LEU A 92 -0.86 -17.23 14.77
N ALA A 93 -0.20 -16.27 14.11
CA ALA A 93 1.22 -16.38 13.76
C ALA A 93 2.14 -16.42 15.00
N ILE A 94 1.77 -15.72 16.08
CA ILE A 94 2.47 -15.82 17.38
C ILE A 94 2.28 -17.20 18.00
N LEU A 95 1.06 -17.76 17.96
CA LEU A 95 0.79 -19.13 18.44
C LEU A 95 1.58 -20.18 17.65
N ASP A 96 1.65 -20.04 16.33
CA ASP A 96 2.43 -20.90 15.43
C ASP A 96 3.94 -20.83 15.77
N ALA A 97 4.48 -19.60 15.90
CA ALA A 97 5.87 -19.37 16.30
C ALA A 97 6.19 -19.86 17.73
N ILE A 98 5.22 -19.85 18.65
CA ILE A 98 5.38 -20.44 20.00
C ILE A 98 5.47 -21.97 19.92
N ASN A 99 4.68 -22.60 19.05
CA ASN A 99 4.71 -24.05 18.81
C ASN A 99 6.01 -24.49 18.13
N ASP A 100 6.58 -23.68 17.24
CA ASP A 100 7.87 -23.92 16.59
C ASP A 100 9.08 -23.77 17.53
N ILE A 101 8.93 -23.14 18.70
CA ILE A 101 10.01 -22.99 19.69
C ILE A 101 9.81 -24.03 20.81
N PRO A 102 10.52 -25.17 20.80
CA PRO A 102 10.24 -26.33 21.67
C PRO A 102 10.46 -26.07 23.17
N LEU A 103 11.04 -24.93 23.54
CA LEU A 103 11.26 -24.53 24.93
C LEU A 103 10.20 -23.56 25.46
N LEU A 104 9.45 -22.85 24.61
CA LEU A 104 8.49 -21.85 25.10
C LEU A 104 7.32 -22.49 25.84
N TYR A 105 6.74 -23.56 25.31
CA TYR A 105 5.65 -24.28 25.96
C TYR A 105 5.98 -24.72 27.41
N PRO A 106 7.05 -25.51 27.68
CA PRO A 106 7.39 -25.91 29.05
C PRO A 106 7.84 -24.75 29.94
N ILE A 107 8.41 -23.67 29.38
CA ILE A 107 8.74 -22.46 30.15
C ILE A 107 7.47 -21.73 30.59
N PHE A 108 6.48 -21.55 29.71
CA PHE A 108 5.19 -20.96 30.05
C PHE A 108 4.40 -21.82 31.04
N GLU A 109 4.46 -23.15 30.93
CA GLU A 109 3.87 -24.07 31.90
C GLU A 109 4.52 -23.90 33.29
N LEU A 110 5.86 -23.88 33.36
CA LEU A 110 6.60 -23.72 34.62
C LEU A 110 6.33 -22.35 35.27
N ILE A 111 6.29 -21.27 34.48
CA ILE A 111 5.94 -19.92 34.94
C ILE A 111 4.49 -19.89 35.42
N GLY A 112 3.57 -20.47 34.65
CA GLY A 112 2.14 -20.53 34.96
C GLY A 112 1.86 -21.28 36.26
N ILE A 113 2.45 -22.46 36.44
CA ILE A 113 2.35 -23.24 37.69
C ILE A 113 2.97 -22.44 38.85
N SER A 114 4.20 -21.95 38.69
CA SER A 114 4.91 -21.23 39.75
C SER A 114 4.15 -19.98 40.23
N TYR A 115 3.66 -19.17 39.29
CA TYR A 115 2.87 -17.97 39.60
C TYR A 115 1.50 -18.32 40.16
N THR A 116 0.81 -19.34 39.64
CA THR A 116 -0.49 -19.79 40.17
C THR A 116 -0.37 -20.34 41.59
N THR A 117 0.63 -21.18 41.87
CA THR A 117 0.89 -21.71 43.21
C THR A 117 1.22 -20.59 44.20
N TRP A 118 2.10 -19.65 43.82
CA TRP A 118 2.42 -18.48 44.63
C TRP A 118 1.19 -17.61 44.87
N PHE A 119 0.41 -17.30 43.83
CA PHE A 119 -0.79 -16.45 43.91
C PHE A 119 -1.87 -17.09 44.80
N VAL A 120 -2.14 -18.39 44.62
CA VAL A 120 -3.11 -19.13 45.44
C VAL A 120 -2.67 -19.13 46.91
N PHE A 121 -1.40 -19.42 47.21
CA PHE A 121 -0.91 -19.41 48.58
C PHE A 121 -0.94 -18.01 49.20
N ARG A 122 -0.49 -16.98 48.48
CA ARG A 122 -0.33 -15.60 48.96
C ARG A 122 -1.65 -14.84 49.07
N TYR A 123 -2.55 -15.00 48.10
CA TYR A 123 -3.78 -14.19 47.98
C TYR A 123 -5.07 -14.95 48.28
N LEU A 124 -5.13 -16.26 48.00
CA LEU A 124 -6.29 -17.04 48.36
C LEU A 124 -6.16 -17.61 49.78
N LEU A 125 -5.10 -18.33 50.16
CA LEU A 125 -5.10 -19.00 51.47
C LEU A 125 -5.11 -18.01 52.66
N THR A 126 -4.48 -16.85 52.53
CA THR A 126 -4.38 -15.83 53.59
C THR A 126 -5.60 -14.89 53.64
N LYS A 127 -6.31 -14.83 54.79
CA LYS A 127 -7.53 -14.01 54.95
C LYS A 127 -7.34 -12.51 54.68
N ALA A 128 -6.23 -11.92 55.14
CA ALA A 128 -5.96 -10.49 54.96
C ALA A 128 -5.85 -10.12 53.46
N THR A 129 -5.06 -10.87 52.70
CA THR A 129 -4.90 -10.62 51.26
C THR A 129 -6.12 -10.99 50.42
N ARG A 130 -7.02 -11.87 50.89
CA ARG A 130 -8.33 -12.04 50.22
C ARG A 130 -9.11 -10.73 50.21
N GLN A 131 -9.14 -10.01 51.34
CA GLN A 131 -9.85 -8.74 51.44
C GLN A 131 -9.18 -7.66 50.59
N GLU A 132 -7.85 -7.59 50.63
CA GLU A 132 -7.03 -6.71 49.79
C GLU A 132 -7.27 -6.93 48.28
N LEU A 133 -7.35 -8.20 47.84
CA LEU A 133 -7.61 -8.56 46.45
C LEU A 133 -9.04 -8.19 46.02
N VAL A 134 -10.05 -8.46 46.87
CA VAL A 134 -11.45 -8.09 46.57
C VAL A 134 -11.61 -6.57 46.49
N ALA A 135 -10.98 -5.80 47.39
CA ALA A 135 -11.00 -4.35 47.35
C ALA A 135 -10.35 -3.79 46.06
N GLN A 136 -9.20 -4.33 45.64
CA GLN A 136 -8.56 -3.97 44.38
C GLN A 136 -9.43 -4.28 43.15
N ILE A 137 -10.04 -5.47 43.11
CA ILE A 137 -10.96 -5.85 42.02
C ILE A 137 -12.19 -4.91 41.99
N GLN A 138 -12.73 -4.52 43.15
CA GLN A 138 -13.83 -3.56 43.24
C GLN A 138 -13.41 -2.16 42.75
N SER A 139 -12.21 -1.68 43.12
CA SER A 139 -11.69 -0.40 42.61
C SER A 139 -11.59 -0.42 41.08
N ILE A 140 -10.89 -1.40 40.51
CA ILE A 140 -10.70 -1.52 39.05
C ILE A 140 -12.06 -1.64 38.33
N LYS A 141 -13.01 -2.38 38.91
CA LYS A 141 -14.37 -2.47 38.38
C LYS A 141 -15.06 -1.10 38.39
N ASN A 142 -14.99 -0.36 39.50
CA ASN A 142 -15.62 0.96 39.61
C ASN A 142 -14.96 1.98 38.66
N ASP A 143 -13.64 1.92 38.48
CA ASP A 143 -12.88 2.77 37.56
C ASP A 143 -13.27 2.52 36.08
N ILE A 144 -13.49 1.25 35.70
CA ILE A 144 -13.88 0.86 34.33
C ILE A 144 -15.37 1.15 34.06
N LEU A 145 -16.26 0.92 35.04
CA LEU A 145 -17.70 1.12 34.87
C LEU A 145 -18.17 2.53 35.23
N GLY A 146 -17.31 3.39 35.77
CA GLY A 146 -17.66 4.73 36.24
C GLY A 146 -18.57 4.74 37.48
N THR A 147 -18.69 3.61 38.19
CA THR A 147 -19.53 3.46 39.39
C THR A 147 -18.76 3.86 40.66
N GLN A 148 -18.06 4.99 40.61
CA GLN A 148 -17.52 5.63 41.80
C GLN A 148 -18.65 6.44 42.44
N ASP A 149 -19.12 5.98 43.60
CA ASP A 149 -20.25 6.57 44.31
C ASP A 149 -20.03 8.09 44.51
N SER A 150 -20.99 8.89 44.00
CA SER A 150 -21.05 10.35 44.16
C SER A 150 -22.01 10.75 45.29
#